data_AF-A0A2D5WJM4-F1
#
_entry.id   AF-A0A2D5WJM4-F1
#
_cell.length_a   1.000
_cell.length_b   1.000
_cell.length_c   1.000
_cell.angle_alpha   90.00
_cell.angle_beta   90.00
_cell.angle_gamma   90.00
#
_symmetry.space_group_name_H-M   'P 1'
#
loop_
_entity.id
_entity.type
_entity.pdbx_description
1 polymer ?
#
loop_
_entity_poly.entity_id
_entity_poly.type
_entity_poly.pdbx_seq_one_letter_code
_entity_poly.pdbx_strand_id
1 'polypeptide(L)'
;MNWVLADLNVRKIFGSEVPTGKYKHPCSFDELDNGDLYLAYYGGAGEYSSGTVVYGARLNKGSSHWSQPKKIAGNPFRSLGNPVVWQGPDGLVWLFYVTRFGDTWSTSRIKVKISRDGASSWSDSALLTIEPGTMVRAHPIVLQTGEYLLPIYHETGHDTELVGPDTT
;
A
#
# COMPACT_ATOMS: atom_id res chain seq x y z
N MET A 1 -32.80 -0.10 -24.09
CA MET A 1 -31.54 -0.43 -23.39
C MET A 1 -30.77 0.87 -23.25
N ASN A 2 -30.89 1.53 -22.09
CA ASN A 2 -30.30 2.84 -21.87
C ASN A 2 -28.86 2.64 -21.37
N TRP A 3 -27.90 2.90 -22.24
CA TRP A 3 -26.51 3.06 -21.84
C TRP A 3 -26.40 4.42 -21.14
N VAL A 4 -26.26 4.42 -19.82
CA VAL A 4 -25.76 5.60 -19.12
C VAL A 4 -24.27 5.67 -19.45
N LEU A 5 -23.88 6.64 -20.27
CA LEU A 5 -22.49 7.06 -20.36
C LEU A 5 -22.12 7.57 -18.96
N ALA A 6 -21.40 6.76 -18.19
CA ALA A 6 -20.90 7.20 -16.89
C ALA A 6 -19.87 8.30 -17.13
N ASP A 7 -20.09 9.48 -16.57
CA ASP A 7 -19.11 10.57 -16.62
C ASP A 7 -17.82 10.15 -15.91
N LEU A 8 -16.68 10.26 -16.60
CA LEU A 8 -15.37 10.05 -15.99
C LEU A 8 -15.07 11.18 -15.02
N ASN A 9 -15.12 10.88 -13.73
CA ASN A 9 -14.82 11.83 -12.66
C ASN A 9 -13.37 11.70 -12.22
N VAL A 10 -12.52 12.64 -12.63
CA VAL A 10 -11.12 12.73 -12.18
C VAL A 10 -11.01 13.71 -11.02
N ARG A 11 -10.48 13.26 -9.88
CA ARG A 11 -10.25 14.10 -8.70
C ARG A 11 -8.85 13.90 -8.16
N LYS A 12 -8.19 14.99 -7.82
CA LYS A 12 -6.96 14.96 -7.03
C LYS A 12 -7.33 14.69 -5.57
N ILE A 13 -6.79 13.62 -5.00
CA ILE A 13 -7.02 13.27 -3.59
C ILE A 13 -6.04 14.02 -2.69
N PHE A 14 -4.73 13.83 -2.90
CA PHE A 14 -3.67 14.51 -2.13
C PHE A 14 -2.58 15.04 -3.05
N GLY A 15 -2.36 16.35 -3.06
CA GLY A 15 -1.22 16.98 -3.75
C GLY A 15 -0.02 17.20 -2.82
N SER A 16 0.93 18.03 -3.26
CA SER A 16 2.14 18.37 -2.51
C SER A 16 1.88 19.24 -1.29
N GLU A 17 0.72 19.90 -1.21
CA GLU A 17 0.25 20.70 -0.08
C GLU A 17 -0.01 19.86 1.18
N VAL A 18 -0.30 18.57 1.01
CA VAL A 18 -0.54 17.65 2.12
C VAL A 18 0.81 17.22 2.70
N PRO A 19 1.06 17.39 4.02
CA PRO A 19 2.37 17.24 4.66
C PRO A 19 2.77 15.77 4.87
N THR A 20 2.69 14.96 3.82
CA THR A 20 3.08 13.54 3.78
C THR A 20 4.30 13.30 2.89
N GLY A 21 5.01 14.37 2.53
CA GLY A 21 6.13 14.34 1.59
C GLY A 21 5.73 14.84 0.20
N LYS A 22 6.74 15.29 -0.55
CA LYS A 22 6.57 15.79 -1.93
C LYS A 22 6.28 14.65 -2.91
N TYR A 23 6.82 13.47 -2.63
CA TYR A 23 6.65 12.27 -3.43
C TYR A 23 5.60 11.37 -2.78
N LYS A 24 4.65 10.87 -3.59
CA LYS A 24 3.54 10.01 -3.19
C LYS A 24 3.41 8.91 -4.23
N HIS A 25 3.82 7.70 -3.87
CA HIS A 25 3.84 6.56 -4.78
C HIS A 25 3.92 5.28 -3.96
N PRO A 26 3.71 4.12 -4.60
CA PRO A 26 2.47 3.97 -5.34
C PRO A 26 1.28 3.92 -4.36
N CYS A 27 0.05 4.04 -4.87
CA CYS A 27 -1.16 3.92 -4.05
C CYS A 27 -1.82 2.53 -4.19
N SER A 28 -2.62 2.17 -3.20
CA SER A 28 -3.56 1.04 -3.19
C SER A 28 -4.80 1.50 -2.44
N PHE A 29 -5.98 1.05 -2.84
CA PHE A 29 -7.21 1.34 -2.12
C PHE A 29 -8.13 0.14 -2.14
N ASP A 30 -9.02 0.06 -1.15
CA ASP A 30 -10.07 -0.95 -1.10
C ASP A 30 -11.39 -0.35 -0.59
N GLU A 31 -12.51 -0.93 -0.99
CA GLU A 31 -13.82 -0.63 -0.41
C GLU A 31 -14.07 -1.59 0.75
N LEU A 32 -14.30 -1.03 1.94
CA LEU A 32 -14.54 -1.82 3.15
C LEU A 32 -16.01 -2.24 3.24
N ASP A 33 -16.33 -3.24 4.08
CA ASP A 33 -17.69 -3.78 4.28
C ASP A 33 -18.71 -2.71 4.72
N ASN A 34 -18.26 -1.65 5.38
CA ASN A 34 -19.11 -0.52 5.76
C ASN A 34 -19.39 0.47 4.61
N GLY A 35 -18.80 0.23 3.43
CA GLY A 35 -18.86 1.05 2.22
C GLY A 35 -17.93 2.26 2.23
N ASP A 36 -17.00 2.35 3.19
CA ASP A 36 -15.94 3.36 3.15
C ASP A 36 -14.87 2.94 2.14
N LEU A 37 -14.27 3.90 1.44
CA LEU A 37 -13.02 3.64 0.72
C LEU A 37 -11.84 3.91 1.65
N TYR A 38 -10.88 2.99 1.69
CA TYR A 38 -9.62 3.17 2.40
C TYR A 38 -8.46 3.20 1.41
N LEU A 39 -7.68 4.27 1.43
CA LEU A 39 -6.54 4.51 0.56
C LEU A 39 -5.25 4.41 1.37
N ALA A 40 -4.27 3.67 0.86
CA ALA A 40 -2.90 3.63 1.34
C ALA A 40 -1.92 4.08 0.25
N TYR A 41 -0.86 4.79 0.64
CA TYR A 41 0.26 5.15 -0.24
C TYR A 41 1.51 5.36 0.61
N TYR A 42 2.72 5.24 0.03
CA TYR A 42 3.90 5.73 0.75
C TYR A 42 4.23 7.16 0.33
N GLY A 43 4.73 7.91 1.30
CA GLY A 43 5.10 9.31 1.11
C GLY A 43 6.47 9.61 1.68
N GLY A 44 7.17 10.57 1.06
CA GLY A 44 8.51 10.98 1.46
C GLY A 44 9.10 12.09 0.58
N ALA A 45 10.42 12.27 0.68
CA ALA A 45 11.13 13.24 -0.13
C ALA A 45 11.26 12.82 -1.60
N GLY A 46 11.31 11.51 -1.87
CA GLY A 46 11.52 10.91 -3.19
C GLY A 46 11.43 9.39 -3.12
N GLU A 47 11.48 8.73 -4.27
CA GLU A 47 11.29 7.28 -4.42
C GLU A 47 12.30 6.45 -3.61
N TYR A 48 13.58 6.75 -3.78
CA TYR A 48 14.69 6.07 -3.11
C TYR A 48 15.24 6.84 -1.90
N SER A 49 14.53 7.89 -1.45
CA SER A 49 14.95 8.64 -0.27
C SER A 49 14.80 7.81 1.01
N SER A 50 15.64 8.12 2.00
CA SER A 50 15.54 7.57 3.34
C SER A 50 14.28 8.08 4.06
N GLY A 51 13.70 7.25 4.92
CA GLY A 51 12.64 7.65 5.85
C GLY A 51 11.26 7.82 5.20
N THR A 52 11.00 7.19 4.06
CA THR A 52 9.63 7.09 3.52
C THR A 52 8.75 6.25 4.44
N VAL A 53 7.46 6.59 4.48
CA VAL A 53 6.50 6.01 5.43
C VAL A 53 5.18 5.73 4.73
N VAL A 54 4.39 4.80 5.26
CA VAL A 54 3.08 4.47 4.70
C VAL A 54 2.01 5.31 5.39
N TYR A 55 1.19 5.98 4.59
CA TYR A 55 0.05 6.76 5.01
C TYR A 55 -1.26 6.05 4.63
N GLY A 56 -2.28 6.25 5.45
CA GLY A 56 -3.65 5.79 5.22
C GLY A 56 -4.64 6.94 5.32
N ALA A 57 -5.65 6.96 4.47
CA ALA A 57 -6.76 7.91 4.53
C ALA A 57 -8.07 7.23 4.16
N ARG A 58 -9.19 7.81 4.60
CA ARG A 58 -10.52 7.23 4.43
C ARG A 58 -11.47 8.20 3.76
N LEU A 59 -12.29 7.69 2.87
CA LEU A 59 -13.50 8.35 2.39
C LEU A 59 -14.70 7.62 2.98
N ASN A 60 -15.39 8.26 3.91
CA ASN A 60 -16.57 7.66 4.51
C ASN A 60 -17.68 7.51 3.44
N LYS A 61 -18.47 6.43 3.53
CA LYS A 61 -19.62 6.23 2.65
C LYS A 61 -20.53 7.46 2.59
N GLY A 62 -20.82 7.94 1.38
CA GLY A 62 -21.63 9.13 1.15
C GLY A 62 -20.91 10.48 1.32
N SER A 63 -19.65 10.49 1.75
CA SER A 63 -18.81 11.68 1.77
C SER A 63 -18.21 11.96 0.39
N SER A 64 -17.90 13.22 0.14
CA SER A 64 -17.09 13.68 -1.00
C SER A 64 -15.67 14.08 -0.61
N HIS A 65 -15.33 14.02 0.68
CA HIS A 65 -14.06 14.49 1.25
C HIS A 65 -13.33 13.36 1.97
N TRP A 66 -12.05 13.20 1.61
CA TRP A 66 -11.13 12.28 2.29
C TRP A 66 -10.69 12.83 3.64
N SER A 67 -10.49 11.94 4.61
CA SER A 67 -9.85 12.28 5.87
C SER A 67 -8.42 12.76 5.64
N GLN A 68 -7.86 13.51 6.60
CA GLN A 68 -6.43 13.76 6.62
C GLN A 68 -5.66 12.44 6.69
N PRO A 69 -4.58 12.25 5.91
CA PRO A 69 -3.79 11.04 5.97
C PRO A 69 -3.13 10.86 7.33
N LYS A 70 -3.14 9.63 7.84
CA LYS A 70 -2.45 9.23 9.06
C LYS A 70 -1.28 8.34 8.71
N LYS A 71 -0.17 8.46 9.43
CA LYS A 71 0.94 7.52 9.33
C LYS A 71 0.49 6.17 9.90
N ILE A 72 0.37 5.15 9.06
CA ILE A 72 -0.08 3.80 9.46
C ILE A 72 1.08 2.81 9.54
N ALA A 73 2.21 3.10 8.88
CA ALA A 73 3.46 2.36 9.08
C ALA A 73 4.65 3.31 8.97
N GLY A 74 5.66 3.11 9.81
CA GLY A 74 6.92 3.86 9.78
C GLY A 74 8.07 3.04 10.36
N ASN A 75 9.29 3.38 9.98
CA ASN A 75 10.50 2.82 10.57
C ASN A 75 11.54 3.95 10.72
N PRO A 76 12.15 4.13 11.90
CA PRO A 76 13.12 5.21 12.11
C PRO A 76 14.44 5.01 11.36
N PHE A 77 14.74 3.78 10.93
CA PHE A 77 16.02 3.42 10.30
C PHE A 77 15.90 3.01 8.84
N ARG A 78 14.67 2.83 8.33
CA ARG A 78 14.44 2.25 7.00
C ARG A 78 13.29 2.93 6.26
N SER A 79 13.38 2.90 4.94
CA SER A 79 12.33 3.38 4.05
C SER A 79 11.28 2.31 3.83
N LEU A 80 10.01 2.73 3.78
CA LEU A 80 8.87 1.87 3.49
C LEU A 80 8.28 2.18 2.12
N GLY A 81 7.66 1.18 1.50
CA GLY A 81 7.04 1.37 0.19
C GLY A 81 5.93 0.40 -0.14
N ASN A 82 5.43 0.52 -1.37
CA ASN A 82 4.44 -0.34 -2.02
C ASN A 82 3.36 -0.91 -1.10
N PRO A 83 2.56 -0.04 -0.45
CA PRO A 83 1.46 -0.55 0.36
C PRO A 83 0.39 -1.20 -0.52
N VAL A 84 -0.20 -2.25 0.03
CA VAL A 84 -1.40 -2.92 -0.45
C VAL A 84 -2.34 -3.03 0.74
N VAL A 85 -3.45 -2.30 0.69
CA VAL A 85 -4.54 -2.44 1.66
C VAL A 85 -5.61 -3.32 1.06
N TRP A 86 -6.13 -4.28 1.83
CA TRP A 86 -7.14 -5.21 1.37
C TRP A 86 -7.98 -5.71 2.54
N GLN A 87 -9.31 -5.70 2.41
CA GLN A 87 -10.19 -6.36 3.36
C GLN A 87 -10.49 -7.79 2.90
N GLY A 88 -10.16 -8.75 3.75
CA GLY A 88 -10.48 -10.15 3.52
C GLY A 88 -11.95 -10.47 3.77
N PRO A 89 -12.45 -11.60 3.25
CA PRO A 89 -13.83 -12.04 3.46
C PRO A 89 -14.14 -12.37 4.94
N ASP A 90 -13.13 -12.47 5.78
CA ASP A 90 -13.22 -12.59 7.24
C ASP A 90 -13.41 -11.23 7.95
N GLY A 91 -13.51 -10.13 7.20
CA GLY A 91 -13.67 -8.77 7.70
C GLY A 91 -12.36 -8.14 8.21
N LEU A 92 -11.24 -8.86 8.21
CA LEU A 92 -9.94 -8.31 8.62
C LEU A 92 -9.39 -7.41 7.51
N VAL A 93 -8.87 -6.23 7.88
CA VAL A 93 -8.17 -5.38 6.93
C VAL A 93 -6.68 -5.63 7.05
N TRP A 94 -6.06 -6.04 5.96
CA TRP A 94 -4.65 -6.33 5.83
C TRP A 94 -3.94 -5.12 5.23
N LEU A 95 -2.74 -4.82 5.74
CA LEU A 95 -1.79 -3.91 5.11
C LEU A 95 -0.50 -4.66 4.87
N PHE A 96 -0.25 -5.00 3.62
CA PHE A 96 1.05 -5.46 3.15
C PHE A 96 1.84 -4.24 2.67
N TYR A 97 3.14 -4.23 2.93
CA TYR A 97 4.02 -3.15 2.47
C TYR A 97 5.46 -3.63 2.52
N VAL A 98 6.36 -2.95 1.81
CA VAL A 98 7.77 -3.33 1.82
C VAL A 98 8.58 -2.45 2.76
N THR A 99 9.62 -3.03 3.36
CA THR A 99 10.69 -2.30 4.04
C THR A 99 11.98 -2.47 3.24
N ARG A 100 12.58 -1.37 2.78
CA ARG A 100 13.82 -1.37 2.00
C ARG A 100 15.03 -1.34 2.93
N PHE A 101 15.93 -2.32 2.80
CA PHE A 101 17.07 -2.48 3.71
C PHE A 101 18.35 -1.79 3.24
N GLY A 102 18.51 -1.57 1.93
CA GLY A 102 19.60 -0.84 1.30
C GLY A 102 19.08 0.19 0.31
N ASP A 103 19.85 0.45 -0.75
CA ASP A 103 19.62 1.61 -1.63
C ASP A 103 18.66 1.33 -2.81
N THR A 104 18.33 0.07 -3.06
CA THR A 104 17.40 -0.33 -4.14
C THR A 104 16.26 -1.18 -3.61
N TRP A 105 15.17 -1.23 -4.37
CA TRP A 105 13.99 -2.03 -4.03
C TRP A 105 14.29 -3.52 -3.96
N SER A 106 15.29 -4.02 -4.69
CA SER A 106 15.81 -5.40 -4.59
C SER A 106 16.32 -5.81 -3.20
N THR A 107 16.49 -4.87 -2.27
CA THR A 107 16.84 -5.16 -0.87
C THR A 107 15.62 -5.29 0.05
N SER A 108 14.42 -5.12 -0.52
CA SER A 108 13.18 -5.05 0.24
C SER A 108 12.69 -6.39 0.73
N ARG A 109 11.86 -6.33 1.78
CA ARG A 109 11.10 -7.46 2.31
C ARG A 109 9.69 -7.02 2.63
N ILE A 110 8.74 -7.93 2.47
CA ILE A 110 7.34 -7.69 2.75
C ILE A 110 7.10 -7.77 4.25
N LYS A 111 6.38 -6.78 4.77
CA LYS A 111 5.84 -6.72 6.13
C LYS A 111 4.33 -6.67 6.06
N VAL A 112 3.71 -7.06 7.17
CA VAL A 112 2.26 -7.08 7.32
C VAL A 112 1.82 -6.43 8.62
N LYS A 113 0.68 -5.74 8.57
CA LYS A 113 -0.14 -5.32 9.71
C LYS A 113 -1.58 -5.75 9.47
N ILE A 114 -2.32 -5.97 10.56
CA ILE A 114 -3.74 -6.35 10.51
C ILE A 114 -4.53 -5.35 11.33
N SER A 115 -5.68 -4.95 10.82
CA SER A 115 -6.71 -4.22 11.54
C SER A 115 -7.93 -5.12 11.74
N ARG A 116 -8.49 -5.04 12.96
CA ARG A 116 -9.71 -5.75 13.36
C ARG A 116 -10.90 -4.81 13.56
N ASP A 117 -10.71 -3.52 13.29
CA ASP A 117 -11.67 -2.44 13.52
C ASP A 117 -11.88 -1.58 12.26
N GLY A 118 -11.85 -2.26 11.11
CA GLY A 118 -12.09 -1.67 9.81
C GLY A 118 -11.07 -0.60 9.44
N ALA A 119 -9.77 -0.83 9.66
CA ALA A 119 -8.66 0.08 9.41
C ALA A 119 -8.67 1.38 10.26
N SER A 120 -9.19 1.31 11.49
CA SER A 120 -9.16 2.42 12.44
C SER A 120 -7.88 2.39 13.29
N SER A 121 -7.43 1.21 13.67
CA SER A 121 -6.14 0.91 14.30
C SER A 121 -5.46 -0.28 13.62
N TRP A 122 -4.16 -0.44 13.86
CA TRP A 122 -3.35 -1.48 13.22
C TRP A 122 -2.49 -2.19 14.26
N SER A 123 -2.32 -3.50 14.10
CA SER A 123 -1.38 -4.31 14.88
C SER A 123 0.05 -3.82 14.76
N ASP A 124 0.95 -4.35 15.59
CA ASP A 124 2.39 -4.25 15.33
C ASP A 124 2.77 -4.88 13.99
N SER A 125 3.90 -4.42 13.45
CA SER A 125 4.37 -4.78 12.13
C SER A 125 5.22 -6.05 12.15
N ALA A 126 4.73 -7.13 11.57
CA ALA A 126 5.45 -8.39 11.41
C ALA A 126 6.17 -8.46 10.05
N LEU A 127 7.24 -9.26 9.98
CA LEU A 127 7.90 -9.60 8.72
C LEU A 127 7.13 -10.77 8.09
N LEU A 128 6.75 -10.65 6.82
CA LEU A 128 6.09 -11.71 6.05
C LEU A 128 7.11 -12.53 5.25
N THR A 129 8.14 -11.87 4.72
CA THR A 129 9.21 -12.52 3.94
C THR A 129 10.59 -12.15 4.47
N ILE A 130 11.52 -13.11 4.43
CA ILE A 130 12.92 -12.91 4.85
C ILE A 130 13.86 -12.71 3.67
N GLU A 131 13.44 -13.13 2.47
CA GLU A 131 14.21 -13.05 1.24
C GLU A 131 14.22 -11.61 0.71
N PRO A 132 15.41 -11.01 0.46
CA PRO A 132 15.52 -9.75 -0.25
C PRO A 132 14.81 -9.79 -1.60
N GLY A 133 14.36 -8.64 -2.09
CA GLY A 133 13.76 -8.53 -3.42
C GLY A 133 12.30 -8.95 -3.46
N THR A 134 11.74 -9.47 -2.37
CA THR A 134 10.31 -9.77 -2.30
C THR A 134 9.49 -8.49 -2.21
N MET A 135 8.66 -8.28 -3.24
CA MET A 135 7.87 -7.08 -3.44
C MET A 135 6.39 -7.42 -3.55
N VAL A 136 5.51 -6.49 -3.15
CA VAL A 136 4.05 -6.66 -3.19
C VAL A 136 3.41 -5.48 -3.89
N ARG A 137 2.35 -5.72 -4.68
CA ARG A 137 1.67 -4.62 -5.41
C ARG A 137 0.18 -4.83 -5.69
N ALA A 138 -0.33 -6.06 -5.61
CA ALA A 138 -1.72 -6.38 -5.92
C ALA A 138 -2.47 -6.93 -4.72
N HIS A 139 -3.80 -6.82 -4.74
CA HIS A 139 -4.66 -7.43 -3.73
C HIS A 139 -4.50 -8.94 -3.71
N PRO A 140 -4.58 -9.59 -2.53
CA PRO A 140 -4.76 -11.02 -2.44
C PRO A 140 -5.94 -11.54 -3.28
N ILE A 141 -5.80 -12.77 -3.74
CA ILE A 141 -6.84 -13.55 -4.41
C ILE A 141 -7.34 -14.59 -3.42
N VAL A 142 -8.65 -14.65 -3.20
CA VAL A 142 -9.27 -15.69 -2.38
C VAL A 142 -9.50 -16.93 -3.24
N LEU A 143 -8.91 -18.05 -2.85
CA LEU A 143 -9.10 -19.33 -3.52
C LEU A 143 -10.41 -20.00 -3.10
N GLN A 144 -10.91 -20.95 -3.91
CA GLN A 144 -12.10 -21.73 -3.55
C GLN A 144 -11.94 -22.52 -2.24
N THR A 145 -10.71 -22.81 -1.83
CA THR A 145 -10.38 -23.46 -0.56
C THR A 145 -10.50 -22.52 0.64
N GLY A 146 -10.66 -21.22 0.43
CA GLY A 146 -10.64 -20.18 1.47
C GLY A 146 -9.24 -19.64 1.79
N GLU A 147 -8.19 -20.18 1.18
CA GLU A 147 -6.83 -19.66 1.31
C GLU A 147 -6.65 -18.34 0.57
N TYR A 148 -5.73 -17.50 1.05
CA TYR A 148 -5.39 -16.22 0.42
C TYR A 148 -4.06 -16.34 -0.33
N LEU A 149 -4.08 -16.09 -1.64
CA LEU A 149 -2.89 -16.01 -2.47
C LEU A 149 -2.49 -14.55 -2.61
N LEU A 150 -1.36 -14.15 -2.01
CA LEU A 150 -0.80 -12.81 -2.16
C LEU A 150 0.13 -12.77 -3.39
N PRO A 151 -0.21 -12.04 -4.46
CA PRO A 151 0.70 -11.88 -5.60
C PRO A 151 1.92 -11.06 -5.19
N ILE A 152 3.10 -11.63 -5.38
CA ILE A 152 4.39 -10.99 -5.15
C ILE A 152 5.24 -11.11 -6.42
N TYR A 153 6.27 -10.27 -6.52
CA TYR A 153 7.32 -10.40 -7.52
C TYR A 153 8.68 -10.30 -6.83
N HIS A 154 9.72 -10.81 -7.47
CA HIS A 154 11.09 -10.81 -6.96
C HIS A 154 11.94 -9.85 -7.79
N GLU A 155 12.28 -8.71 -7.19
CA GLU A 155 13.07 -7.65 -7.82
C GLU A 155 14.57 -7.82 -7.59
N THR A 156 15.36 -7.75 -8.67
CA THR A 156 16.82 -7.84 -8.63
C THR A 156 17.47 -6.56 -9.16
N GLY A 157 18.80 -6.47 -9.05
CA GLY A 157 19.58 -5.33 -9.53
C GLY A 157 19.94 -4.31 -8.46
N HIS A 158 20.84 -3.38 -8.80
CA HIS A 158 21.36 -2.35 -7.88
C HIS A 158 21.33 -0.94 -8.48
N ASP A 159 20.65 -0.79 -9.61
CA ASP A 159 20.40 0.49 -10.25
C ASP A 159 18.99 0.98 -9.85
N THR A 160 18.85 2.27 -9.58
CA THR A 160 17.56 2.88 -9.21
C THR A 160 16.68 3.16 -10.42
N GLU A 161 17.26 3.19 -11.62
CA GLU A 161 16.59 3.49 -12.87
C GLU A 161 16.34 2.22 -13.72
N LEU A 162 17.01 1.11 -13.41
CA LEU A 162 16.91 -0.14 -14.15
C LEU A 162 16.69 -1.34 -13.22
N VAL A 163 15.64 -2.08 -13.52
CA VAL A 163 15.34 -3.36 -12.87
C VAL A 163 16.28 -4.44 -13.40
N GLY A 164 16.78 -5.31 -12.53
CA GLY A 164 17.68 -6.39 -12.91
C GLY A 164 17.01 -7.41 -13.85
N PRO A 165 17.75 -7.99 -14.80
CA PRO A 165 17.21 -8.89 -15.83
C PRO A 165 16.61 -10.18 -15.28
N ASP A 166 17.01 -10.59 -14.07
CA ASP A 166 16.54 -11.81 -13.39
C ASP A 166 15.31 -11.54 -12.51
N THR A 167 14.64 -10.40 -12.67
CA THR A 167 13.39 -10.07 -11.96
C THR A 167 12.24 -10.91 -12.49
N THR A 168 11.43 -11.48 -11.57
CA THR A 168 10.31 -12.39 -11.89
C THR A 168 9.02 -11.99 -11.21
#